data_AF-A0A1V6DFB9-F1
#
_entry.id   AF-A0A1V6DFB9-F1
#
_cell.length_a   1.000
_cell.length_b   1.000
_cell.length_c   1.000
_cell.angle_alpha   90.00
_cell.angle_beta   90.00
_cell.angle_gamma   90.00
#
_symmetry.space_group_name_H-M   'P 1'
#
loop_
_entity.id
_entity.type
_entity.pdbx_description
1 polymer ?
#
loop_
_entity_poly.entity_id
_entity_poly.type
_entity_poly.pdbx_seq_one_letter_code
_entity_poly.pdbx_strand_id
1 'polypeptide(L)'
;MTTGSEQAAAPVPRTALWRGGGVLFLLVCLASLAVGIWPGLVYPTRLAFPAAPLPALRTLAAGLVLHALLIYPLVLMRRLARSRPAGAPENPPSQTPDGATTNVPDGATTNAPDGVATSVHGGFVAATACELLAFAIAGGPFFLVAAYLGDAVVSDVLRVLLCLSGVYAAGWAIASRLARSPGGRSVSVLAGALLALGLPAAYYLALEFAPAGAAHRVLYDLAPVTFLWSQAASRLAFWPQPLWPVAVYVALAAAAVLVGWAMNRRA
;
A
#
# COMPACT_ATOMS: atom_id res chain seq x y z
N MET A 1 -36.46 49.16 10.04
CA MET A 1 -36.87 47.78 10.38
C MET A 1 -37.14 47.03 9.08
N THR A 2 -36.12 46.35 8.56
CA THR A 2 -36.24 45.31 7.52
C THR A 2 -35.06 44.38 7.74
N THR A 3 -35.24 43.41 8.62
CA THR A 3 -34.31 42.31 8.87
C THR A 3 -34.40 41.35 7.69
N GLY A 4 -33.49 41.49 6.73
CA GLY A 4 -33.31 40.53 5.65
C GLY A 4 -32.71 39.24 6.20
N SER A 5 -33.53 38.21 6.34
CA SER A 5 -33.10 36.86 6.63
C SER A 5 -32.33 36.30 5.43
N GLU A 6 -31.00 36.36 5.51
CA GLU A 6 -30.09 35.70 4.59
C GLU A 6 -30.25 34.19 4.78
N GLN A 7 -31.10 33.59 3.95
CA GLN A 7 -31.47 32.20 4.00
C GLN A 7 -30.26 31.37 3.55
N ALA A 8 -29.46 30.93 4.53
CA ALA A 8 -28.28 30.10 4.32
C ALA A 8 -28.67 28.85 3.51
N ALA A 9 -28.26 28.82 2.25
CA ALA A 9 -28.50 27.71 1.35
C ALA A 9 -27.98 26.41 1.97
N ALA A 10 -28.88 25.45 2.19
CA ALA A 10 -28.53 24.16 2.74
C ALA A 10 -27.42 23.52 1.88
N PRO A 11 -26.35 22.97 2.49
CA PRO A 11 -25.27 22.34 1.75
C PRO A 11 -25.84 21.20 0.93
N VAL A 12 -25.85 21.36 -0.39
CA VAL A 12 -26.26 20.31 -1.33
C VAL A 12 -25.41 19.07 -1.02
N PRO A 13 -26.02 17.95 -0.60
CA PRO A 13 -25.27 16.73 -0.34
C PRO A 13 -24.62 16.33 -1.67
N ARG A 14 -23.30 16.42 -1.74
CA ARG A 14 -22.52 15.92 -2.88
C ARG A 14 -22.51 14.40 -2.83
N THR A 15 -23.67 13.78 -3.05
CA THR A 15 -23.80 12.41 -3.53
C THR A 15 -23.42 12.41 -5.01
N ALA A 16 -22.17 12.80 -5.30
CA ALA A 16 -21.59 12.59 -6.60
C ALA A 16 -21.31 11.09 -6.72
N LEU A 17 -22.38 10.35 -7.04
CA LEU A 17 -22.29 8.99 -7.56
C LEU A 17 -21.35 9.08 -8.76
N TRP A 18 -20.11 8.64 -8.53
CA TRP A 18 -19.10 8.36 -9.54
C TRP A 18 -18.65 9.57 -10.36
N ARG A 19 -17.62 10.26 -9.86
CA ARG A 19 -16.75 11.10 -10.70
C ARG A 19 -16.38 10.34 -11.98
N GLY A 20 -16.28 11.02 -13.12
CA GLY A 20 -15.95 10.39 -14.42
C GLY A 20 -14.71 9.50 -14.39
N GLY A 21 -13.76 9.76 -13.50
CA GLY A 21 -12.61 8.87 -13.25
C GLY A 21 -12.98 7.48 -12.74
N GLY A 22 -14.03 7.34 -11.92
CA GLY A 22 -14.53 6.05 -11.44
C GLY A 22 -15.18 5.22 -12.55
N VAL A 23 -15.96 5.86 -13.44
CA VAL A 23 -16.58 5.18 -14.58
C VAL A 23 -15.52 4.69 -15.56
N LEU A 24 -14.53 5.54 -15.88
CA LEU A 24 -13.42 5.15 -16.74
C LEU A 24 -12.65 3.97 -16.15
N PHE A 25 -12.38 4.01 -14.84
CA PHE A 25 -11.72 2.93 -14.12
C PHE A 25 -12.51 1.60 -14.19
N LEU A 26 -13.83 1.64 -13.94
CA LEU A 26 -14.67 0.44 -14.04
C LEU A 26 -14.72 -0.12 -15.46
N LEU A 27 -14.81 0.73 -16.48
CA LEU A 27 -14.76 0.29 -17.88
C LEU A 27 -13.44 -0.40 -18.21
N VAL A 28 -12.31 0.14 -17.73
CA VAL A 28 -11.00 -0.50 -17.89
C VAL A 28 -10.96 -1.86 -17.17
N CYS A 29 -11.51 -1.96 -15.96
CA CYS A 29 -11.60 -3.22 -15.23
C CYS A 29 -12.48 -4.26 -15.95
N LEU A 30 -13.64 -3.86 -16.48
CA LEU A 30 -14.55 -4.74 -17.21
C LEU A 30 -13.96 -5.19 -18.54
N ALA A 31 -13.38 -4.27 -19.32
CA ALA A 31 -12.71 -4.60 -20.58
C ALA A 31 -11.61 -5.62 -20.33
N SER A 32 -10.83 -5.41 -19.29
CA SER A 32 -9.74 -6.30 -18.94
C SER A 32 -10.17 -7.64 -18.36
N LEU A 33 -11.27 -7.68 -17.61
CA LEU A 33 -11.92 -8.93 -17.19
C LEU A 33 -12.38 -9.71 -18.43
N ALA A 34 -12.97 -9.04 -19.42
CA ALA A 34 -13.38 -9.66 -20.67
C ALA A 34 -12.18 -10.22 -21.45
N VAL A 35 -11.04 -9.52 -21.50
CA VAL A 35 -9.78 -10.04 -22.07
C VAL A 35 -9.32 -11.32 -21.35
N GLY A 36 -9.47 -11.38 -20.02
CA GLY A 36 -9.10 -12.57 -19.24
C GLY A 36 -10.06 -13.76 -19.38
N ILE A 37 -11.36 -13.51 -19.57
CA ILE A 37 -12.38 -14.55 -19.75
C ILE A 37 -12.31 -15.13 -21.17
N TRP A 38 -12.03 -14.31 -22.18
CA TRP A 38 -11.92 -14.73 -23.58
C TRP A 38 -10.55 -14.47 -24.19
N PRO A 39 -9.49 -15.10 -23.67
CA PRO A 39 -8.15 -14.87 -24.19
C PRO A 39 -8.02 -15.30 -25.65
N GLY A 40 -8.78 -16.30 -26.11
CA GLY A 40 -8.75 -16.76 -27.51
C GLY A 40 -9.43 -15.82 -28.53
N LEU A 41 -10.24 -14.86 -28.08
CA LEU A 41 -10.85 -13.82 -28.94
C LEU A 41 -9.91 -12.62 -29.13
N VAL A 42 -9.06 -12.34 -28.14
CA VAL A 42 -8.15 -11.19 -28.12
C VAL A 42 -6.76 -11.58 -28.59
N TYR A 43 -6.29 -12.74 -28.15
CA TYR A 43 -5.01 -13.31 -28.52
C TYR A 43 -5.25 -14.44 -29.51
N PRO A 44 -4.81 -14.29 -30.79
CA PRO A 44 -4.86 -15.39 -31.74
C PRO A 44 -4.12 -16.61 -31.16
N THR A 45 -4.62 -17.80 -31.49
CA THR A 45 -4.14 -19.08 -30.97
C THR A 45 -2.61 -19.19 -31.03
N ARG A 46 -2.00 -19.55 -29.90
CA ARG A 46 -0.53 -19.63 -29.66
C ARG A 46 0.30 -20.39 -30.70
N LEU A 47 -0.33 -21.15 -31.60
CA LEU A 47 0.38 -21.89 -32.65
C LEU A 47 1.11 -20.96 -33.64
N ALA A 48 0.78 -19.66 -33.68
CA ALA A 48 1.39 -18.70 -34.59
C ALA A 48 2.55 -17.87 -33.99
N PHE A 49 2.81 -17.93 -32.67
CA PHE A 49 3.79 -17.06 -32.03
C PHE A 49 4.77 -17.83 -31.12
N PRO A 50 6.08 -17.53 -31.18
CA PRO A 50 7.04 -18.09 -30.24
C PRO A 50 6.70 -17.70 -28.81
N ALA A 51 6.97 -18.59 -27.86
CA ALA A 51 6.82 -18.31 -26.44
C ALA A 51 7.52 -17.00 -26.08
N ALA A 52 6.90 -16.19 -25.21
CA ALA A 52 7.47 -14.91 -24.81
C ALA A 52 8.90 -15.13 -24.26
N PRO A 53 9.89 -14.32 -24.68
CA PRO A 53 11.29 -14.53 -24.30
C PRO A 53 11.55 -14.31 -22.80
N LEU A 54 10.58 -13.73 -22.08
CA LEU A 54 10.66 -13.42 -20.66
C LEU A 54 9.48 -14.07 -19.92
N PRO A 55 9.69 -14.55 -18.68
CA PRO A 55 8.62 -15.10 -17.85
C PRO A 55 7.70 -13.97 -17.35
N ALA A 56 6.72 -13.59 -18.18
CA ALA A 56 5.90 -12.38 -18.04
C ALA A 56 5.25 -12.23 -16.66
N LEU A 57 4.69 -13.31 -16.10
CA LEU A 57 4.06 -13.29 -14.77
C LEU A 57 5.08 -12.98 -13.67
N ARG A 58 6.30 -13.53 -13.77
CA ARG A 58 7.35 -13.32 -12.78
C ARG A 58 7.89 -11.89 -12.84
N THR A 59 8.09 -11.35 -14.04
CA THR A 59 8.52 -9.96 -14.23
C THR A 59 7.48 -8.96 -13.74
N LEU A 60 6.19 -9.23 -13.99
CA LEU A 60 5.10 -8.40 -13.48
C LEU A 60 5.06 -8.43 -11.95
N ALA A 61 5.14 -9.62 -11.35
CA ALA A 61 5.14 -9.79 -9.90
C ALA A 61 6.29 -9.03 -9.22
N ALA A 62 7.51 -9.15 -9.76
CA ALA A 62 8.68 -8.41 -9.28
C ALA A 62 8.49 -6.89 -9.38
N GLY A 63 7.98 -6.40 -10.51
CA GLY A 63 7.69 -4.97 -10.70
C GLY A 63 6.66 -4.43 -9.69
N LEU A 64 5.62 -5.22 -9.38
CA LEU A 64 4.60 -4.85 -8.40
C LEU A 64 5.12 -4.83 -6.96
N VAL A 65 6.07 -5.70 -6.61
CA VAL A 65 6.75 -5.64 -5.31
C VAL A 65 7.52 -4.32 -5.16
N LEU A 66 8.29 -3.93 -6.18
CA LEU A 66 9.03 -2.67 -6.18
C LEU A 66 8.07 -1.48 -6.08
N HIS A 67 6.96 -1.52 -6.83
CA HIS A 67 5.92 -0.50 -6.71
C HIS A 67 5.36 -0.41 -5.29
N ALA A 68 4.96 -1.54 -4.70
CA ALA A 68 4.33 -1.60 -3.39
C ALA A 68 5.25 -1.13 -2.25
N LEU A 69 6.56 -1.42 -2.32
CA LEU A 69 7.51 -1.12 -1.25
C LEU A 69 8.21 0.23 -1.42
N LEU A 70 8.38 0.73 -2.64
CA LEU A 70 9.16 1.95 -2.91
C LEU A 70 8.29 3.12 -3.36
N ILE A 71 7.41 2.90 -4.34
CA ILE A 71 6.65 3.99 -4.98
C ILE A 71 5.41 4.32 -4.15
N TYR A 72 4.63 3.30 -3.77
CA TYR A 72 3.36 3.46 -3.08
C TYR A 72 3.50 4.25 -1.77
N PRO A 73 4.50 3.99 -0.89
CA PRO A 73 4.65 4.76 0.35
C PRO A 73 4.93 6.25 0.12
N LEU A 74 5.71 6.58 -0.92
CA LEU A 74 6.03 7.97 -1.27
C LEU A 74 4.82 8.72 -1.82
N VAL A 75 4.02 8.05 -2.66
CA VAL A 75 2.77 8.62 -3.19
C VAL A 75 1.80 8.92 -2.05
N LEU A 76 1.62 7.98 -1.12
CA LEU A 76 0.72 8.14 0.02
C LEU A 76 1.19 9.27 0.95
N MET A 77 2.48 9.34 1.24
CA MET A 77 3.08 10.43 2.01
C MET A 77 2.81 11.79 1.35
N ARG A 78 3.00 11.91 0.03
CA ARG A 78 2.78 13.17 -0.70
C ARG A 78 1.30 13.58 -0.66
N ARG A 79 0.37 12.63 -0.74
CA ARG A 79 -1.07 12.91 -0.60
C ARG A 79 -1.40 13.43 0.79
N LEU A 80 -0.90 12.77 1.84
CA LEU A 80 -1.12 13.18 3.21
C LEU A 80 -0.55 14.56 3.52
N ALA A 81 0.63 14.88 2.99
CA ALA A 81 1.23 16.20 3.12
C ALA A 81 0.34 17.31 2.51
N ARG A 82 -0.34 17.04 1.39
CA ARG A 82 -1.26 18.00 0.74
C ARG A 82 -2.60 18.13 1.46
N SER A 83 -3.07 17.08 2.13
CA SER A 83 -4.34 17.11 2.86
C SER A 83 -4.23 17.86 4.19
N ARG A 84 -3.02 18.22 4.64
CA ARG A 84 -2.83 19.01 5.86
C ARG A 84 -3.26 20.46 5.56
N PRO A 85 -4.26 21.00 6.26
CA PRO A 85 -4.71 22.37 6.02
C PRO A 85 -3.57 23.35 6.29
N ALA A 86 -3.33 24.27 5.35
CA ALA A 86 -2.18 25.18 5.32
C ALA A 86 -2.14 26.23 6.44
N GLY A 87 -2.94 26.07 7.50
CA GLY A 87 -3.10 27.05 8.58
C GLY A 87 -3.23 26.45 9.98
N ALA A 88 -2.89 25.17 10.18
CA ALA A 88 -2.73 24.69 11.55
C ALA A 88 -1.45 25.34 12.11
N PRO A 89 -1.53 26.20 13.14
CA PRO A 89 -0.34 26.81 13.71
C PRO A 89 0.57 25.68 14.20
N GLU A 90 1.78 25.61 13.65
CA GLU A 90 2.89 24.97 14.36
C GLU A 90 3.00 25.77 15.65
N ASN A 91 2.59 25.18 16.78
CA ASN A 91 2.82 25.79 18.08
C ASN A 91 4.31 26.11 18.13
N PRO A 92 4.71 27.40 18.17
CA PRO A 92 6.11 27.75 18.31
C PRO A 92 6.63 27.12 19.61
N PRO A 93 7.92 26.78 19.70
CA PRO A 93 8.49 26.31 20.96
C PRO A 93 8.10 27.33 22.03
N SER A 94 7.47 26.85 23.09
CA SER A 94 7.12 27.66 24.26
C SER A 94 8.41 28.21 24.85
N GLN A 95 8.85 29.36 24.37
CA GLN A 95 9.74 30.21 25.13
C GLN A 95 8.88 30.77 26.25
N THR A 96 8.91 30.13 27.41
CA THR A 96 8.46 30.70 28.66
C THR A 96 9.46 31.80 29.04
N PRO A 97 9.08 33.08 29.14
CA PRO A 97 9.77 34.02 29.98
C PRO A 97 9.32 33.76 31.42
N ASP A 98 10.27 33.59 32.33
CA ASP A 98 10.02 33.54 33.76
C ASP A 98 9.29 34.80 34.24
N GLY A 99 8.28 34.60 35.09
CA GLY A 99 7.82 35.61 36.04
C GLY A 99 6.47 36.26 35.73
N ALA A 100 5.43 35.83 36.46
CA ALA A 100 4.51 36.67 37.25
C ALA A 100 3.22 35.91 37.54
N THR A 101 3.06 35.45 38.78
CA THR A 101 1.79 34.97 39.32
C THR A 101 0.78 36.12 39.40
N THR A 102 -0.33 36.02 38.66
CA THR A 102 -1.60 36.65 39.07
C THR A 102 -2.77 35.72 38.73
N ASN A 103 -3.50 35.34 39.78
CA ASN A 103 -4.71 34.52 39.70
C ASN A 103 -5.82 35.28 38.96
N VAL A 104 -6.39 34.68 37.91
CA VAL A 104 -7.64 35.11 37.28
C VAL A 104 -8.62 33.92 37.27
N PRO A 105 -9.91 34.08 37.63
CA PRO A 105 -10.85 32.98 37.71
C PRO A 105 -11.47 32.61 36.35
N ASP A 106 -11.50 31.30 36.10
CA ASP A 106 -12.35 30.49 35.22
C ASP A 106 -13.27 31.21 34.24
N GLY A 107 -12.75 31.46 33.04
CA GLY A 107 -13.53 31.77 31.83
C GLY A 107 -13.46 30.62 30.83
N ALA A 108 -14.48 29.77 30.83
CA ALA A 108 -14.89 28.83 29.79
C ALA A 108 -13.87 28.49 28.67
N THR A 109 -13.04 27.47 28.89
CA THR A 109 -12.44 26.74 27.77
C THR A 109 -13.54 25.94 27.08
N THR A 110 -14.02 26.46 25.94
CA THR A 110 -14.79 25.68 24.99
C THR A 110 -13.83 24.69 24.35
N ASN A 111 -13.67 23.53 24.98
CA ASN A 111 -12.95 22.41 24.40
C ASN A 111 -13.65 22.06 23.08
N ALA A 112 -12.95 22.27 21.96
CA ALA A 112 -13.38 21.77 20.67
C ALA A 112 -13.64 20.27 20.79
N PRO A 113 -14.73 19.73 20.21
CA PRO A 113 -15.09 18.34 20.43
C PRO A 113 -13.98 17.41 19.91
N ASP A 114 -13.43 16.60 20.81
CA ASP A 114 -12.40 15.57 20.58
C ASP A 114 -12.76 14.53 19.49
N GLY A 115 -13.96 14.61 18.91
CA GLY A 115 -14.45 13.74 17.83
C GLY A 115 -13.84 13.97 16.45
N VAL A 116 -13.13 15.09 16.22
CA VAL A 116 -12.57 15.39 14.88
C VAL A 116 -11.31 14.56 14.59
N ALA A 117 -10.44 14.32 15.57
CA ALA A 117 -9.18 13.61 15.35
C ALA A 117 -9.36 12.10 15.11
N THR A 118 -10.37 11.48 15.73
CA THR A 118 -10.70 10.06 15.58
C THR A 118 -11.34 9.74 14.23
N SER A 119 -12.17 10.64 13.68
CA SER A 119 -12.80 10.45 12.36
C SER A 119 -11.79 10.51 11.20
N VAL A 120 -10.76 11.35 11.30
CA VAL A 120 -9.69 11.48 10.28
C VAL A 120 -8.87 10.18 10.18
N HIS A 121 -8.64 9.49 11.30
CA HIS A 121 -7.91 8.22 11.34
C HIS A 121 -8.70 7.05 10.74
N GLY A 122 -9.99 6.94 11.08
CA GLY A 122 -10.86 5.91 10.51
C GLY A 122 -11.02 6.05 8.98
N GLY A 123 -11.16 7.29 8.51
CA GLY A 123 -11.26 7.59 7.08
C GLY A 123 -10.00 7.24 6.29
N PHE A 124 -8.80 7.46 6.85
CA PHE A 124 -7.55 7.11 6.19
C PHE A 124 -7.40 5.59 6.00
N VAL A 125 -7.63 4.80 7.05
CA VAL A 125 -7.51 3.33 6.98
C VAL A 125 -8.49 2.77 5.94
N ALA A 126 -9.76 3.18 5.99
CA ALA A 126 -10.78 2.75 5.04
C ALA A 126 -10.44 3.16 3.59
N ALA A 127 -9.97 4.39 3.38
CA ALA A 127 -9.57 4.89 2.06
C ALA A 127 -8.39 4.09 1.50
N THR A 128 -7.38 3.81 2.33
CA THR A 128 -6.23 3.02 1.89
C THR A 128 -6.57 1.56 1.62
N ALA A 129 -7.48 0.95 2.40
CA ALA A 129 -7.96 -0.40 2.11
C ALA A 129 -8.73 -0.46 0.77
N CYS A 130 -9.58 0.54 0.51
CA CYS A 130 -10.27 0.67 -0.78
C CYS A 130 -9.28 0.89 -1.94
N GLU A 131 -8.24 1.69 -1.74
CA GLU A 131 -7.20 1.93 -2.75
C GLU A 131 -6.39 0.67 -3.05
N LEU A 132 -6.07 -0.13 -2.02
CA LEU A 132 -5.38 -1.41 -2.16
C LEU A 132 -6.25 -2.43 -2.92
N LEU A 133 -7.55 -2.47 -2.62
CA LEU A 133 -8.52 -3.26 -3.37
C LEU A 133 -8.63 -2.78 -4.83
N ALA A 134 -8.66 -1.47 -5.06
CA ALA A 134 -8.69 -0.90 -6.40
C ALA A 134 -7.43 -1.26 -7.20
N PHE A 135 -6.23 -1.20 -6.59
CA PHE A 135 -5.00 -1.66 -7.24
C PHE A 135 -5.01 -3.15 -7.56
N ALA A 136 -5.55 -3.98 -6.67
CA ALA A 136 -5.70 -5.41 -6.92
C ALA A 136 -6.64 -5.68 -8.11
N ILE A 137 -7.79 -5.00 -8.16
CA ILE A 137 -8.77 -5.12 -9.25
C ILE A 137 -8.19 -4.61 -10.57
N ALA A 138 -7.53 -3.45 -10.56
CA ALA A 138 -6.92 -2.85 -11.75
C ALA A 138 -5.68 -3.60 -12.25
N GLY A 139 -5.00 -4.32 -11.35
CA GLY A 139 -3.85 -5.16 -11.64
C GLY A 139 -4.24 -6.52 -12.23
N GLY A 140 -5.37 -7.10 -11.81
CA GLY A 140 -5.94 -8.36 -12.33
C GLY A 140 -5.88 -8.54 -13.86
N PRO A 141 -6.26 -7.52 -14.66
CA PRO A 141 -6.03 -7.43 -16.10
C PRO A 141 -4.63 -7.85 -16.56
N PHE A 142 -3.62 -7.24 -15.97
CA PHE A 142 -2.21 -7.48 -16.30
C PHE A 142 -1.78 -8.87 -15.86
N PHE A 143 -2.31 -9.36 -14.74
CA PHE A 143 -2.07 -10.73 -14.29
C PHE A 143 -2.63 -11.77 -15.26
N LEU A 144 -3.81 -11.54 -15.83
CA LEU A 144 -4.41 -12.44 -16.82
C LEU A 144 -3.58 -12.48 -18.11
N VAL A 145 -3.15 -11.32 -18.61
CA VAL A 145 -2.27 -11.24 -19.78
C VAL A 145 -0.92 -11.89 -19.49
N ALA A 146 -0.32 -11.61 -18.33
CA ALA A 146 0.97 -12.17 -17.96
C ALA A 146 0.91 -13.69 -17.71
N ALA A 147 -0.20 -14.19 -17.18
CA ALA A 147 -0.46 -15.63 -17.04
C ALA A 147 -0.63 -16.29 -18.41
N TYR A 148 -1.41 -15.68 -19.29
CA TYR A 148 -1.57 -16.15 -20.65
C TYR A 148 -0.25 -16.18 -21.43
N LEU A 149 0.62 -15.17 -21.27
CA LEU A 149 1.93 -15.15 -21.92
C LEU A 149 2.94 -16.10 -21.26
N GLY A 150 2.83 -16.32 -19.94
CA GLY A 150 3.76 -17.11 -19.14
C GLY A 150 3.38 -18.58 -18.95
N ASP A 151 2.32 -19.06 -19.63
CA ASP A 151 1.77 -20.41 -19.46
C ASP A 151 1.41 -20.75 -18.01
N ALA A 152 0.93 -19.75 -17.27
CA ALA A 152 0.53 -19.91 -15.89
C ALA A 152 -0.95 -20.28 -15.79
N VAL A 153 -1.29 -21.12 -14.82
CA VAL A 153 -2.68 -21.48 -14.54
C VAL A 153 -3.32 -20.48 -13.57
N VAL A 154 -4.66 -20.46 -13.50
CA VAL A 154 -5.42 -19.56 -12.60
C VAL A 154 -4.93 -19.65 -11.15
N SER A 155 -4.58 -20.86 -10.68
CA SER A 155 -4.04 -21.04 -9.33
C SER A 155 -2.71 -20.31 -9.09
N ASP A 156 -1.84 -20.21 -10.12
CA ASP A 156 -0.58 -19.48 -10.00
C ASP A 156 -0.85 -17.98 -9.81
N VAL A 157 -1.82 -17.44 -10.55
CA VAL A 157 -2.26 -16.04 -10.42
C VAL A 157 -2.82 -15.77 -9.03
N LEU A 158 -3.76 -16.60 -8.56
CA LEU A 158 -4.36 -16.44 -7.24
C LEU A 158 -3.31 -16.52 -6.13
N ARG A 159 -2.35 -17.43 -6.24
CA ARG A 159 -1.22 -17.56 -5.30
C ARG A 159 -0.36 -16.30 -5.28
N VAL A 160 0.01 -15.76 -6.45
CA VAL A 160 0.80 -14.52 -6.54
C VAL A 160 0.02 -13.33 -5.95
N LEU A 161 -1.28 -13.21 -6.24
CA LEU A 161 -2.13 -12.16 -5.67
C LEU A 161 -2.21 -12.25 -4.15
N LEU A 162 -2.33 -13.47 -3.61
CA LEU A 162 -2.32 -13.70 -2.16
C LEU A 162 -0.99 -13.25 -1.54
N CYS A 163 0.15 -13.64 -2.11
CA CYS A 163 1.47 -13.19 -1.63
C CYS A 163 1.62 -11.67 -1.74
N LEU A 164 1.17 -11.09 -2.85
CA LEU A 164 1.23 -9.66 -3.11
C LEU A 164 0.41 -8.85 -2.10
N SER A 165 -0.73 -9.37 -1.66
CA SER A 165 -1.55 -8.72 -0.61
C SER A 165 -0.76 -8.52 0.69
N GLY A 166 0.06 -9.49 1.09
CA GLY A 166 0.94 -9.39 2.26
C GLY A 166 2.03 -8.32 2.07
N VAL A 167 2.62 -8.24 0.87
CA VAL A 167 3.62 -7.22 0.53
C VAL A 167 3.02 -5.82 0.53
N TYR A 168 1.82 -5.64 -0.03
CA TYR A 168 1.12 -4.34 0.02
C TYR A 168 0.72 -3.96 1.44
N ALA A 169 0.34 -4.91 2.30
CA ALA A 169 0.10 -4.64 3.71
C ALA A 169 1.36 -4.10 4.41
N ALA A 170 2.53 -4.69 4.13
CA ALA A 170 3.82 -4.20 4.61
C ALA A 170 4.16 -2.80 4.06
N GLY A 171 3.96 -2.57 2.75
CA GLY A 171 4.15 -1.26 2.12
C GLY A 171 3.24 -0.18 2.71
N TRP A 172 1.97 -0.50 2.98
CA TRP A 172 1.03 0.39 3.66
C TRP A 172 1.47 0.70 5.09
N ALA A 173 1.94 -0.29 5.84
CA ALA A 173 2.49 -0.10 7.17
C ALA A 173 3.68 0.88 7.16
N ILE A 174 4.63 0.71 6.23
CA ILE A 174 5.75 1.63 6.03
C ILE A 174 5.23 3.05 5.73
N ALA A 175 4.28 3.18 4.80
CA ALA A 175 3.69 4.45 4.41
C ALA A 175 3.01 5.18 5.58
N SER A 176 2.21 4.43 6.36
CA SER A 176 1.52 4.96 7.54
C SER A 176 2.50 5.49 8.60
N ARG A 177 3.65 4.82 8.76
CA ARG A 177 4.71 5.25 9.68
C ARG A 177 5.44 6.50 9.18
N LEU A 178 5.77 6.55 7.88
CA LEU A 178 6.36 7.71 7.21
C LEU A 178 5.50 8.97 7.40
N ALA A 179 4.18 8.80 7.34
CA ALA A 179 3.24 9.90 7.48
C ALA A 179 3.14 10.45 8.90
N ARG A 180 3.25 9.58 9.92
CA ARG A 180 3.00 9.94 11.32
C ARG A 180 4.22 10.47 12.07
N SER A 181 5.43 10.05 11.71
CA SER A 181 6.64 10.39 12.46
C SER A 181 7.72 11.05 11.59
N PRO A 182 7.94 12.37 11.70
CA PRO A 182 9.00 13.06 10.95
C PRO A 182 10.38 12.44 11.21
N GLY A 183 10.69 12.12 12.47
CA GLY A 183 11.95 11.47 12.86
C GLY A 183 12.07 10.00 12.44
N GLY A 184 10.96 9.33 12.10
CA GLY A 184 10.93 7.93 11.67
C GLY A 184 10.99 7.72 10.16
N ARG A 185 11.04 8.80 9.36
CA ARG A 185 10.98 8.72 7.89
C ARG A 185 12.15 7.95 7.31
N SER A 186 13.39 8.31 7.69
CA SER A 186 14.59 7.66 7.18
C SER A 186 14.61 6.16 7.48
N VAL A 187 14.23 5.77 8.69
CA VAL A 187 14.14 4.35 9.09
C VAL A 187 13.11 3.59 8.25
N SER A 188 11.95 4.22 7.98
CA SER A 188 10.88 3.57 7.23
C SER A 188 11.22 3.43 5.74
N VAL A 189 11.86 4.45 5.14
CA VAL A 189 12.38 4.38 3.77
C VAL A 189 13.48 3.34 3.67
N LEU A 190 14.41 3.32 4.63
CA LEU A 190 15.48 2.32 4.69
C LEU A 190 14.91 0.91 4.81
N ALA A 191 13.90 0.70 5.66
CA ALA A 191 13.22 -0.59 5.79
C ALA A 191 12.58 -1.05 4.47
N GLY A 192 11.88 -0.14 3.76
CA GLY A 192 11.32 -0.43 2.44
C GLY A 192 12.39 -0.78 1.39
N ALA A 193 13.48 -0.02 1.36
CA ALA A 193 14.61 -0.27 0.46
C ALA A 193 15.35 -1.58 0.78
N LEU A 194 15.56 -1.89 2.07
CA LEU A 194 16.18 -3.13 2.51
C LEU A 194 15.30 -4.34 2.14
N LEU A 195 13.99 -4.26 2.34
CA LEU A 195 13.08 -5.33 1.92
C LEU A 195 13.06 -5.49 0.39
N ALA A 196 12.96 -4.39 -0.36
CA ALA A 196 12.81 -4.44 -1.81
C ALA A 196 14.10 -4.80 -2.56
N LEU A 197 15.26 -4.34 -2.08
CA LEU A 197 16.54 -4.41 -2.79
C LEU A 197 17.64 -5.05 -1.94
N GLY A 198 17.69 -4.71 -0.65
CA GLY A 198 18.73 -5.21 0.26
C GLY A 198 18.70 -6.73 0.44
N LEU A 199 17.52 -7.32 0.68
CA LEU A 199 17.39 -8.77 0.84
C LEU A 199 17.69 -9.56 -0.45
N PRO A 200 17.18 -9.18 -1.64
CA PRO A 200 17.63 -9.79 -2.89
C PRO A 200 19.15 -9.67 -3.10
N ALA A 201 19.74 -8.51 -2.85
CA ALA A 201 21.18 -8.31 -2.99
C ALA A 201 21.97 -9.19 -2.00
N ALA A 202 21.54 -9.26 -0.74
CA ALA A 202 22.15 -10.12 0.28
C ALA A 202 22.06 -11.61 -0.10
N TYR A 203 20.94 -12.04 -0.70
CA TYR A 203 20.82 -13.40 -1.24
C TYR A 203 21.86 -13.68 -2.34
N TYR A 204 22.00 -12.78 -3.33
CA TYR A 204 22.98 -12.96 -4.40
C TYR A 204 24.42 -12.92 -3.88
N LEU A 205 24.74 -12.04 -2.94
CA LEU A 205 26.04 -12.02 -2.28
C LEU A 205 26.31 -13.31 -1.51
N ALA A 206 25.30 -13.85 -0.81
CA ALA A 206 25.44 -15.13 -0.13
C ALA A 206 25.71 -16.26 -1.14
N LEU A 207 24.98 -16.31 -2.26
CA LEU A 207 25.24 -17.31 -3.31
C LEU A 207 26.66 -17.25 -3.87
N GLU A 208 27.21 -16.06 -4.04
CA GLU A 208 28.55 -15.86 -4.60
C GLU A 208 29.66 -16.24 -3.60
N PHE A 209 29.49 -15.86 -2.33
CA PHE A 209 30.58 -15.87 -1.35
C PHE A 209 30.43 -16.89 -0.22
N ALA A 210 29.28 -17.54 -0.06
CA ALA A 210 29.04 -18.51 1.00
C ALA A 210 28.74 -19.91 0.45
N PRO A 211 29.16 -20.98 1.15
CA PRO A 211 28.85 -22.33 0.75
C PRO A 211 27.33 -22.55 0.78
N ALA A 212 26.78 -23.16 -0.28
CA ALA A 212 25.35 -23.42 -0.39
C ALA A 212 24.78 -24.09 0.87
N GLY A 213 23.71 -23.51 1.42
CA GLY A 213 23.17 -23.92 2.70
C GLY A 213 21.82 -23.28 3.01
N ALA A 214 21.16 -23.73 4.09
CA ALA A 214 19.79 -23.34 4.44
C ALA A 214 19.57 -21.82 4.54
N ALA A 215 20.60 -21.05 4.93
CA ALA A 215 20.53 -19.60 5.03
C ALA A 215 20.21 -18.91 3.70
N HIS A 216 20.71 -19.43 2.57
CA HIS A 216 20.42 -18.90 1.23
C HIS A 216 18.93 -19.00 0.91
N ARG A 217 18.34 -20.14 1.27
CA ARG A 217 16.92 -20.40 1.03
C ARG A 217 16.03 -19.48 1.87
N VAL A 218 16.39 -19.27 3.13
CA VAL A 218 15.67 -18.33 4.00
C VAL A 218 15.73 -16.90 3.43
N LEU A 219 16.91 -16.43 3.00
CA LEU A 219 17.03 -15.10 2.39
C LEU A 219 16.22 -14.97 1.09
N TYR A 220 16.23 -16.01 0.26
CA TYR A 220 15.45 -16.07 -0.98
C TYR A 220 13.94 -16.02 -0.73
N ASP A 221 13.46 -16.76 0.28
CA ASP A 221 12.05 -16.84 0.64
C ASP A 221 11.58 -15.59 1.40
N LEU A 222 12.46 -14.94 2.16
CA LEU A 222 12.17 -13.70 2.90
C LEU A 222 12.19 -12.45 2.00
N ALA A 223 12.97 -12.47 0.92
CA ALA A 223 13.03 -11.37 -0.02
C ALA A 223 11.73 -11.32 -0.86
N PRO A 224 10.90 -10.27 -0.74
CA PRO A 224 9.58 -10.24 -1.38
C PRO A 224 9.64 -10.40 -2.91
N VAL A 225 10.66 -9.84 -3.55
CA VAL A 225 10.85 -9.92 -5.02
C VAL A 225 11.12 -11.36 -5.46
N THR A 226 12.10 -12.02 -4.84
CA THR A 226 12.49 -13.39 -5.20
C THR A 226 11.43 -14.41 -4.77
N PHE A 227 10.77 -14.18 -3.63
CA PHE A 227 9.65 -15.00 -3.19
C PHE A 227 8.47 -14.92 -4.17
N LEU A 228 8.02 -13.73 -4.57
CA LEU A 228 6.94 -13.63 -5.56
C LEU A 228 7.36 -14.17 -6.93
N TRP A 229 8.62 -13.98 -7.32
CA TRP A 229 9.19 -14.56 -8.54
C TRP A 229 9.07 -16.09 -8.54
N SER A 230 9.38 -16.74 -7.42
CA SER A 230 9.27 -18.20 -7.28
C SER A 230 7.81 -18.67 -7.23
N GLN A 231 6.93 -17.94 -6.53
CA GLN A 231 5.50 -18.27 -6.49
C GLN A 231 4.81 -18.08 -7.85
N ALA A 232 5.33 -17.19 -8.70
CA ALA A 232 4.88 -16.97 -10.07
C ALA A 232 5.38 -18.02 -11.07
N ALA A 233 6.18 -19.01 -10.63
CA ALA A 233 6.53 -20.16 -11.47
C ALA A 233 5.31 -21.05 -11.69
N SER A 234 5.02 -21.39 -12.95
CA SER A 234 4.01 -22.38 -13.29
C SER A 234 4.35 -23.74 -12.66
N ARG A 235 3.35 -24.47 -12.16
CA ARG A 235 3.42 -25.87 -11.67
C ARG A 235 3.71 -26.09 -10.17
N LEU A 236 3.44 -25.11 -9.32
CA LEU A 236 3.47 -25.28 -7.86
C LEU A 236 2.07 -25.53 -7.27
N ALA A 237 2.02 -26.09 -6.06
CA ALA A 237 0.78 -26.29 -5.29
C ALA A 237 -0.04 -25.00 -5.16
N PHE A 238 -1.37 -25.10 -5.03
CA PHE A 238 -2.27 -23.93 -4.94
C PHE A 238 -1.82 -22.89 -3.87
N TRP A 239 -1.35 -23.38 -2.73
CA TRP A 239 -0.89 -22.54 -1.63
C TRP A 239 0.54 -22.01 -1.83
N PRO A 240 0.87 -20.80 -1.35
CA PRO A 240 2.24 -20.31 -1.33
C PRO A 240 3.16 -21.28 -0.60
N GLN A 241 4.31 -21.60 -1.19
CA GLN A 241 5.28 -22.49 -0.56
C GLN A 241 6.67 -21.87 -0.57
N PRO A 242 7.27 -21.62 0.62
CA PRO A 242 6.68 -21.80 1.95
C PRO A 242 5.60 -20.74 2.30
N LEU A 243 4.72 -21.05 3.26
CA LEU A 243 3.68 -20.12 3.75
C LEU A 243 4.20 -19.05 4.71
N TRP A 244 5.28 -19.35 5.45
CA TRP A 244 5.77 -18.49 6.51
C TRP A 244 6.20 -17.07 6.06
N PRO A 245 6.73 -16.82 4.84
CA PRO A 245 7.09 -15.45 4.44
C PRO A 245 5.87 -14.53 4.36
N VAL A 246 4.74 -15.05 3.89
CA VAL A 246 3.48 -14.29 3.86
C VAL A 246 3.06 -13.92 5.29
N ALA A 247 3.17 -14.85 6.23
CA ALA A 247 2.90 -14.59 7.64
C ALA A 247 3.85 -13.52 8.22
N VAL A 248 5.14 -13.53 7.84
CA VAL A 248 6.10 -12.49 8.23
C VAL A 248 5.70 -11.12 7.71
N TYR A 249 5.30 -10.99 6.44
CA TYR A 249 4.87 -9.70 5.89
C TYR A 249 3.62 -9.15 6.59
N VAL A 250 2.64 -10.02 6.86
CA VAL A 250 1.44 -9.65 7.62
C VAL A 250 1.78 -9.27 9.07
N ALA A 251 2.68 -10.02 9.73
CA ALA A 251 3.12 -9.73 11.08
C ALA A 251 3.87 -8.39 11.15
N LEU A 252 4.74 -8.08 10.19
CA LEU A 252 5.42 -6.79 10.08
C LEU A 252 4.41 -5.65 9.92
N ALA A 253 3.38 -5.84 9.09
CA ALA A 253 2.32 -4.86 8.92
C ALA A 253 1.54 -4.62 10.22
N ALA A 254 1.13 -5.71 10.90
CA ALA A 254 0.42 -5.64 12.18
C ALA A 254 1.26 -4.98 13.28
N ALA A 255 2.54 -5.33 13.38
CA ALA A 255 3.48 -4.73 14.34
C ALA A 255 3.62 -3.22 14.11
N ALA A 256 3.74 -2.77 12.86
CA ALA A 256 3.81 -1.35 12.54
C ALA A 256 2.53 -0.59 12.94
N VAL A 257 1.35 -1.19 12.76
CA VAL A 257 0.07 -0.63 13.22
C VAL A 257 0.05 -0.50 14.74
N LEU A 258 0.41 -1.57 15.45
CA LEU A 258 0.41 -1.61 16.92
C LEU A 258 1.38 -0.58 17.51
N VAL A 259 2.59 -0.46 16.95
CA VAL A 259 3.56 0.56 17.36
C VAL A 259 3.00 1.97 17.12
N GLY A 260 2.42 2.21 15.94
CA GLY A 260 1.79 3.49 15.63
C GLY A 260 0.67 3.86 16.60
N TRP A 261 -0.15 2.88 17.00
CA TRP A 261 -1.22 3.07 17.97
C TRP A 261 -0.69 3.31 19.39
N ALA A 262 0.33 2.57 19.82
CA ALA A 262 0.95 2.74 21.13
C ALA A 262 1.62 4.10 21.30
N MET A 263 2.27 4.63 20.26
CA MET A 263 2.86 5.97 20.28
C MET A 263 1.79 7.05 20.39
N ASN A 264 0.65 6.90 19.70
CA ASN A 264 -0.44 7.87 19.73
C ASN A 264 -1.17 7.94 21.07
N ARG A 265 -1.05 6.93 21.93
CA ARG A 265 -1.60 6.95 23.29
C ARG A 265 -0.75 7.73 24.30
N ARG A 266 0.51 8.02 23.96
CA ARG A 266 1.47 8.69 24.85
C ARG A 266 1.65 10.18 24.55
N ALA A 267 1.17 10.62 23.40
CA ALA A 267 1.14 12.03 23.00
C ALA A 267 -0.22 12.62 23.40
#